data_AF-A0A6V7NJP7-F1
#
_entry.id   AF-A0A6V7NJP7-F1
#
_cell.length_a   1.000
_cell.length_b   1.000
_cell.length_c   1.000
_cell.angle_alpha   90.00
_cell.angle_beta   90.00
_cell.angle_gamma   90.00
#
_symmetry.space_group_name_H-M   'P 1'
#
loop_
_entity.id
_entity.type
_entity.pdbx_description
1 polymer ?
#
loop_
_entity_poly.entity_id
_entity_poly.type
_entity_poly.pdbx_seq_one_letter_code
_entity_poly.pdbx_strand_id
1 'polypeptide(L)'
;MLGGIARARLAEERKAWRKNHPHGFVAKPETLPDGSVNLMVWRCTIPGKQGGWKPTITVTQILVGVQHLLNQPNFASPAQVTTCHDAAEYRKRVREQAKQYQSKV
;
A
#
# COMPACT_ATOMS: atom_id res chain seq x y z
N MET A 1 29.99 -8.25 -29.03
CA MET A 1 29.20 -7.75 -27.88
C MET A 1 27.80 -7.40 -28.37
N LEU A 2 26.82 -8.29 -28.21
CA LEU A 2 25.49 -8.16 -28.85
C LEU A 2 24.39 -7.87 -27.81
N GLY A 3 24.46 -6.71 -27.18
CA GLY A 3 23.39 -6.23 -26.32
C GLY A 3 23.29 -4.72 -26.41
N GLY A 4 22.27 -4.21 -27.08
CA GLY A 4 22.03 -2.76 -27.19
C GLY A 4 21.96 -2.08 -25.82
N ILE A 5 22.09 -0.75 -25.81
CA ILE A 5 22.17 0.10 -24.60
C ILE A 5 21.13 -0.28 -23.53
N ALA A 6 19.92 -0.63 -23.95
CA ALA A 6 18.85 -1.11 -23.05
C ALA A 6 19.24 -2.36 -22.24
N ARG A 7 19.83 -3.38 -22.87
CA ARG A 7 20.24 -4.62 -22.19
C ARG A 7 21.37 -4.37 -21.21
N ALA A 8 22.33 -3.51 -21.57
CA ALA A 8 23.42 -3.12 -20.68
C ALA A 8 22.87 -2.41 -19.43
N ARG A 9 21.93 -1.46 -19.61
CA ARG A 9 21.29 -0.77 -18.48
C ARG A 9 20.50 -1.72 -17.58
N LEU A 10 19.71 -2.62 -18.16
CA LEU A 10 18.93 -3.61 -17.40
C LEU A 10 19.81 -4.58 -16.61
N ALA A 11 20.99 -4.93 -17.13
CA ALA A 11 21.97 -5.73 -16.40
C ALA A 11 22.51 -5.01 -15.16
N GLU A 12 22.80 -3.70 -15.27
CA GLU A 12 23.22 -2.88 -14.13
C GLU A 12 22.12 -2.72 -13.09
N GLU A 13 20.86 -2.48 -13.49
CA GLU A 13 19.72 -2.45 -12.57
C GLU A 13 19.55 -3.77 -11.82
N ARG A 14 19.69 -4.91 -12.52
CA ARG A 14 19.66 -6.24 -11.89
C ARG A 14 20.77 -6.41 -10.87
N LYS A 15 21.98 -5.93 -11.17
CA LYS A 15 23.13 -6.00 -10.27
C LYS A 15 22.92 -5.14 -9.04
N ALA A 16 22.42 -3.91 -9.21
CA ALA A 16 22.07 -2.99 -8.13
C ALA A 16 20.98 -3.59 -7.22
N TRP A 17 19.91 -4.13 -7.81
CA TRP A 17 18.83 -4.78 -7.07
C TRP A 17 19.30 -5.99 -6.25
N ARG A 18 20.16 -6.84 -6.82
CA ARG A 18 20.76 -7.96 -6.10
C ARG A 18 21.65 -7.53 -4.94
N LYS A 19 22.29 -6.36 -5.05
CA LYS A 19 23.12 -5.79 -3.98
C LYS A 19 22.27 -5.27 -2.83
N ASN A 20 21.19 -4.55 -3.13
CA ASN A 20 20.29 -4.02 -2.13
C ASN A 20 18.89 -3.81 -2.71
N HIS A 21 17.88 -4.33 -2.02
CA HIS A 21 16.47 -4.04 -2.31
C HIS A 21 15.65 -4.10 -1.03
N PRO A 22 14.48 -3.42 -0.98
CA PRO A 22 13.62 -3.45 0.20
C PRO A 22 13.13 -4.87 0.51
N HIS A 23 13.09 -5.23 1.80
CA HIS A 23 12.67 -6.56 2.23
C HIS A 23 11.25 -6.89 1.75
N GLY A 24 11.07 -8.10 1.21
CA GLY A 24 9.79 -8.60 0.69
C GLY A 24 9.45 -8.15 -0.73
N PHE A 25 10.17 -7.16 -1.29
CA PHE A 25 10.04 -6.80 -2.70
C PHE A 25 10.79 -7.81 -3.57
N VAL A 26 10.17 -8.24 -4.65
CA VAL A 26 10.79 -9.13 -5.64
C VAL A 26 10.80 -8.40 -6.98
N ALA A 27 11.93 -8.41 -7.67
CA ALA A 27 12.02 -8.02 -9.07
C ALA A 27 13.04 -8.93 -9.74
N LYS A 28 12.57 -9.83 -10.61
CA LYS A 28 13.45 -10.77 -11.32
C LYS A 28 13.09 -10.82 -12.82
N PRO A 29 14.08 -10.80 -13.72
CA PRO A 29 13.81 -11.01 -15.14
C PRO A 29 13.24 -12.42 -15.38
N GLU A 30 12.45 -12.55 -16.44
CA GLU A 30 11.83 -13.81 -16.81
C GLU A 30 12.87 -14.83 -17.25
N THR A 31 12.72 -16.07 -16.78
CA THR A 31 13.47 -17.22 -17.26
C THR A 31 12.61 -17.92 -18.29
N LEU A 32 13.12 -18.01 -19.51
CA LEU A 32 12.48 -18.71 -20.62
C LEU A 32 12.59 -20.24 -20.43
N PRO A 33 11.76 -21.04 -21.11
CA PRO A 33 11.79 -22.51 -20.99
C PRO A 33 13.14 -23.15 -21.32
N ASP A 34 13.95 -22.49 -22.15
CA ASP A 34 15.30 -22.90 -22.52
C ASP A 34 16.37 -22.57 -21.44
N GLY A 35 15.96 -22.00 -20.31
CA GLY A 35 16.83 -21.57 -19.22
C GLY A 35 17.51 -20.21 -19.44
N SER A 36 17.32 -19.59 -20.61
CA SER A 36 17.84 -18.25 -20.88
C SER A 36 17.04 -17.18 -20.13
N VAL A 37 17.69 -16.04 -19.85
CA VAL A 37 17.04 -14.94 -19.11
C VAL A 37 16.66 -13.82 -20.06
N ASN A 38 15.37 -13.51 -20.12
CA ASN A 38 14.86 -12.37 -20.85
C ASN A 38 14.90 -11.11 -19.98
N LEU A 39 15.93 -10.29 -20.16
CA LEU A 39 16.08 -9.01 -19.45
C LEU A 39 15.00 -7.98 -19.80
N MET A 40 14.19 -8.20 -20.84
CA MET A 40 13.15 -7.25 -21.26
C MET A 40 11.83 -7.44 -20.52
N VAL A 41 11.63 -8.57 -19.82
CA VAL A 41 10.39 -8.89 -19.11
C VAL A 41 10.72 -9.25 -17.67
N TRP A 42 10.07 -8.59 -16.70
CA TRP A 42 10.35 -8.75 -15.28
C TRP A 42 9.10 -9.17 -14.52
N ARG A 43 9.26 -10.15 -13.64
CA ARG A 43 8.25 -10.57 -12.67
C ARG A 43 8.55 -9.87 -11.35
N CYS A 44 7.66 -8.95 -10.99
CA CYS A 44 7.79 -8.14 -9.80
C CYS A 44 6.70 -8.50 -8.78
N THR A 45 7.04 -8.45 -7.49
CA THR A 45 6.10 -8.59 -6.39
C THR A 45 6.35 -7.45 -5.42
N ILE A 46 5.29 -6.69 -5.14
CA ILE A 46 5.30 -5.62 -4.15
C ILE A 46 4.55 -6.15 -2.94
N PRO A 47 5.22 -6.36 -1.80
CA PRO A 47 4.55 -6.77 -0.59
C PRO A 47 3.65 -5.62 -0.13
N GLY A 48 2.42 -5.96 0.30
CA GLY A 48 1.62 -4.99 1.05
C GLY A 48 2.38 -4.56 2.29
N LYS A 49 2.24 -3.28 2.69
CA LYS A 49 2.74 -2.81 3.99
C LYS A 49 2.32 -3.79 5.08
N GLN A 50 3.24 -4.15 5.98
CA GLN A 50 2.88 -4.95 7.15
C GLN A 50 1.75 -4.23 7.90
N GLY A 51 0.61 -4.92 8.05
CA GLY A 51 -0.45 -4.51 8.97
C GLY A 51 -1.82 -4.13 8.39
N GLY A 52 -2.10 -4.26 7.08
CA GLY A 52 -3.44 -3.85 6.61
C GLY A 52 -4.00 -4.58 5.40
N TRP A 53 -3.32 -4.52 4.26
CA TRP A 53 -3.93 -4.91 3.00
C TRP A 53 -3.65 -6.37 2.64
N LYS A 54 -4.71 -7.15 2.37
CA LYS A 54 -4.64 -8.50 1.81
C LYS A 54 -5.53 -8.57 0.56
N PRO A 55 -5.14 -9.31 -0.50
CA PRO A 55 -5.93 -9.42 -1.73
C PRO A 55 -7.28 -10.12 -1.54
N THR A 56 -7.46 -10.80 -0.39
CA THR A 56 -8.71 -11.45 0.01
C THR A 56 -9.69 -10.51 0.69
N ILE A 57 -9.32 -9.25 0.95
CA ILE A 57 -10.20 -8.27 1.60
C ILE A 57 -11.30 -7.85 0.62
N THR A 58 -12.55 -7.99 1.03
CA THR A 58 -13.72 -7.58 0.24
C THR A 58 -14.09 -6.13 0.51
N VAL A 59 -14.86 -5.52 -0.42
CA VAL A 59 -15.39 -4.16 -0.25
C VAL A 59 -16.22 -4.05 1.05
N THR A 60 -17.01 -5.07 1.39
CA THR A 60 -17.78 -5.11 2.65
C THR A 60 -16.88 -5.02 3.87
N GLN A 61 -15.76 -5.74 3.91
CA GLN A 61 -14.81 -5.70 5.04
C GLN A 61 -14.17 -4.32 5.19
N ILE A 62 -13.90 -3.62 4.08
CA ILE A 62 -13.40 -2.25 4.10
C ILE A 62 -14.46 -1.31 4.69
N LEU A 63 -15.71 -1.38 4.20
CA LEU A 63 -16.78 -0.50 4.66
C LEU A 63 -17.11 -0.70 6.15
N VAL A 64 -17.17 -1.95 6.60
CA VAL A 64 -17.34 -2.28 8.02
C VAL A 64 -16.15 -1.80 8.85
N GLY A 65 -14.93 -1.94 8.34
CA GLY A 65 -13.72 -1.41 8.97
C GLY A 65 -13.76 0.10 9.14
N VAL A 66 -14.20 0.84 8.12
CA VAL A 66 -14.38 2.30 8.19
C VAL A 66 -15.46 2.67 9.21
N GLN A 67 -16.61 1.99 9.20
CA GLN A 67 -17.67 2.23 10.19
C GLN A 67 -17.18 1.99 11.63
N HIS A 68 -16.37 0.94 11.83
CA HIS A 68 -15.77 0.66 13.13
C HIS A 68 -14.80 1.76 13.55
N LEU A 69 -13.93 2.24 12.66
CA LEU A 69 -12.98 3.32 12.94
C LEU A 69 -13.66 4.66 13.28
N LEU A 70 -14.83 4.94 12.69
CA LEU A 70 -15.62 6.12 13.03
C LEU A 70 -16.20 6.06 14.44
N ASN A 71 -16.50 4.85 14.95
CA ASN A 71 -17.00 4.65 16.31
C ASN A 71 -15.87 4.50 17.34
N GLN A 72 -14.75 3.89 16.94
CA GLN A 72 -13.59 3.58 17.79
C GLN A 72 -12.32 4.08 17.09
N PRO A 73 -11.91 5.33 17.35
CA PRO A 73 -10.74 5.91 16.69
C PRO A 73 -9.45 5.21 17.10
N ASN A 74 -8.52 5.11 16.15
CA ASN A 74 -7.20 4.53 16.39
C ASN A 74 -6.21 5.58 16.90
N PHE A 75 -6.03 5.66 18.22
CA PHE A 75 -5.10 6.60 18.85
C PHE A 75 -3.61 6.33 18.55
N ALA A 76 -3.26 5.10 18.14
CA ALA A 76 -1.88 4.76 17.75
C ALA A 76 -1.51 5.29 16.35
N SER A 77 -2.49 5.78 15.58
CA SER A 77 -2.28 6.34 14.24
C SER A 77 -3.07 7.64 14.07
N PRO A 78 -2.64 8.74 14.72
CA PRO A 78 -3.31 10.03 14.60
C PRO A 78 -3.16 10.58 13.18
N ALA A 79 -4.24 10.57 12.41
CA ALA A 79 -4.28 11.12 11.07
C ALA A 79 -4.55 12.64 11.05
N GLN A 80 -5.07 13.19 12.17
CA GLN A 80 -5.39 14.61 12.32
C GLN A 80 -4.70 15.18 13.56
N VAL A 81 -3.87 16.22 13.34
CA VAL A 81 -3.02 16.87 14.36
C VAL A 81 -3.81 17.51 15.50
N THR A 82 -5.06 17.92 15.27
CA THR A 82 -5.89 18.68 16.23
C THR A 82 -6.72 17.80 17.16
N THR A 83 -6.28 16.58 17.48
CA THR A 83 -7.09 15.64 18.26
C THR A 83 -7.13 16.02 19.74
N CYS A 84 -8.08 16.91 20.04
CA CYS A 84 -8.97 16.89 21.20
C CYS A 84 -8.37 16.29 22.47
N HIS A 85 -8.03 17.17 23.42
CA HIS A 85 -7.76 16.76 24.80
C HIS A 85 -9.07 16.49 25.60
N ASP A 86 -10.24 16.86 25.06
CA ASP A 86 -11.55 16.77 25.74
C ASP A 86 -12.60 15.95 24.94
N ALA A 87 -12.89 14.75 25.45
CA ALA A 87 -13.87 13.83 24.88
C ALA A 87 -15.30 14.42 24.73
N ALA A 88 -15.68 15.40 25.55
CA ALA A 88 -16.98 16.07 25.43
C ALA A 88 -17.05 16.93 24.17
N GLU A 89 -15.99 17.71 23.90
CA GLU A 89 -15.88 18.57 22.72
C GLU A 89 -15.87 17.75 21.42
N TYR A 90 -15.09 16.65 21.40
CA TYR A 90 -15.06 15.75 20.24
C TYR A 90 -16.44 15.17 19.92
N ARG A 91 -17.15 14.66 20.93
CA ARG A 91 -18.50 14.12 20.74
C ARG A 91 -19.49 15.17 20.24
N LYS A 92 -19.36 16.43 20.68
CA LYS A 92 -20.18 17.54 20.18
C LYS A 92 -19.93 17.79 18.69
N ARG A 93 -18.66 17.91 18.29
CA ARG A 93 -18.24 18.14 16.89
C ARG A 93 -18.68 16.99 15.97
N VAL A 94 -18.53 15.74 16.41
CA VAL A 94 -18.99 14.55 15.65
C VAL A 94 -20.49 14.60 15.40
N ARG A 95 -21.30 14.96 16.41
CA ARG A 95 -22.76 15.08 16.27
C ARG A 95 -23.17 16.22 15.33
N GLU A 96 -22.51 17.38 15.43
CA GLU A 96 -22.76 18.50 14.53
C GLU A 96 -22.40 18.15 13.09
N GLN A 97 -21.27 17.48 12.87
CA GLN A 97 -20.87 17.01 11.55
C GLN A 97 -21.87 16.00 10.98
N ALA A 98 -22.34 15.03 11.78
CA ALA A 98 -23.33 14.05 11.35
C ALA A 98 -24.61 14.69 10.79
N LYS A 99 -25.07 15.80 11.38
CA LYS A 99 -26.26 16.55 10.90
C LYS A 99 -26.09 17.09 9.49
N GLN A 100 -24.87 17.47 9.09
CA GLN A 100 -24.61 18.01 7.74
C GLN A 100 -24.84 16.97 6.62
N TYR A 101 -24.79 15.68 6.97
CA TYR A 101 -24.94 14.57 6.03
C TYR A 101 -26.32 13.90 6.14
N GLN A 102 -27.20 14.34 7.05
CA GLN A 102 -28.54 13.75 7.23
C GLN A 102 -29.50 14.00 6.05
N SER A 103 -29.30 15.04 5.24
CA SER A 103 -30.21 15.38 4.12
C SER A 103 -29.74 14.92 2.74
N LYS A 104 -28.64 14.15 2.66
CA LYS A 104 -28.00 13.75 1.39
C LYS A 104 -28.12 12.25 1.09
N VAL A 105 -29.01 11.56 1.80
CA VAL A 105 -29.39 10.16 1.56
C VAL A 105 -30.81 10.13 1.02
#